data_AF-A0A1W9QIS1-F1
#
_entry.id   AF-A0A1W9QIS1-F1
#
_cell.length_a   1.000
_cell.length_b   1.000
_cell.length_c   1.000
_cell.angle_alpha   90.00
_cell.angle_beta   90.00
_cell.angle_gamma   90.00
#
_symmetry.space_group_name_H-M   'P 1'
#
loop_
_entity.id
_entity.type
_entity.pdbx_description
1 polymer ?
#
loop_
_entity_poly.entity_id
_entity_poly.type
_entity_poly.pdbx_seq_one_letter_code
_entity_poly.pdbx_strand_id
1 'polypeptide(L)'
;MTGPNRLSVFRRDNALDATWEEVPNLTINTTDDYIQFHINSTGTDFGEFALGRAEGPNSITLSTFTAIYANGSSMLQWITQSESENLGWNIYRSETDFENAFQINAHLIEGAGTTTEPTEYKYIDQYNIISGKTYNYWLESRDYSGNTETFGPISLTIPQQNEDNPDAPVILKNLCNYPNPFSSSTEIEFGLNKPADVEISFYNTKGQKVDSISRKHYSDKIFRTIWNAENLGAGIYLYVIKVNNNIYRGKTILIK
;
A
#
# COMPACT_ATOMS: atom_id res chain seq x y z
N MET A 1 -4.82 -10.65 32.69
CA MET A 1 -6.07 -10.24 32.02
C MET A 1 -6.14 -8.73 32.06
N THR A 2 -5.64 -8.10 31.00
CA THR A 2 -5.46 -6.64 30.86
C THR A 2 -6.35 -6.19 29.71
N GLY A 3 -7.51 -5.63 30.03
CA GLY A 3 -8.42 -5.04 29.06
C GLY A 3 -8.36 -3.51 29.07
N PRO A 4 -8.82 -2.82 28.01
CA PRO A 4 -8.66 -1.38 27.78
C PRO A 4 -9.46 -0.44 28.72
N ASN A 5 -10.10 -0.97 29.77
CA ASN A 5 -11.02 -0.22 30.64
C ASN A 5 -10.61 -0.21 32.12
N ARG A 6 -9.31 -0.24 32.46
CA ARG A 6 -8.87 -0.13 33.86
C ARG A 6 -8.40 1.29 34.15
N LEU A 7 -9.13 2.01 34.99
CA LEU A 7 -8.63 3.25 35.60
C LEU A 7 -7.70 2.87 36.76
N SER A 8 -6.47 3.36 36.71
CA SER A 8 -5.48 3.26 37.78
C SER A 8 -5.15 4.66 38.28
N VAL A 9 -4.99 4.82 39.60
CA VAL A 9 -4.61 6.08 40.25
C VAL A 9 -3.20 5.90 40.78
N PHE A 10 -2.31 6.83 40.49
CA PHE A 10 -0.93 6.82 40.93
C PHE A 10 -0.64 8.04 41.80
N ARG A 11 0.29 7.89 42.76
CA ARG A 11 0.78 8.97 43.60
C ARG A 11 2.30 9.00 43.66
N ARG A 12 2.85 10.14 44.07
CA ARG A 12 4.25 10.32 44.46
C ARG A 12 4.29 11.28 45.63
N ASP A 13 5.21 11.07 46.56
CA ASP A 13 5.26 11.86 47.79
C ASP A 13 5.93 13.21 47.58
N ASN A 14 6.80 13.35 46.56
CA ASN A 14 7.43 14.60 46.17
C ASN A 14 7.23 14.90 44.68
N ALA A 15 6.94 16.16 44.33
CA ALA A 15 6.78 16.61 42.95
C ALA A 15 8.07 16.47 42.10
N LEU A 16 9.24 16.35 42.74
CA LEU A 16 10.53 16.12 42.09
C LEU A 16 10.86 14.64 41.87
N ASP A 17 10.06 13.72 42.43
CA ASP A 17 10.29 12.28 42.23
C ASP A 17 9.88 11.87 40.81
N ALA A 18 10.76 11.09 40.18
CA ALA A 18 10.56 10.56 38.83
C ALA A 18 9.67 9.30 38.81
N THR A 19 9.46 8.67 39.98
CA THR A 19 8.73 7.40 40.09
C THR A 19 7.37 7.60 40.73
N TRP A 20 6.35 7.01 40.12
CA TRP A 20 4.97 7.00 40.62
C TRP A 20 4.63 5.61 41.18
N GLU A 21 3.88 5.55 42.28
CA GLU A 21 3.36 4.32 42.87
C GLU A 21 1.84 4.20 42.70
N GLU A 22 1.34 3.01 42.33
CA GLU A 22 -0.10 2.76 42.15
C GLU A 22 -0.80 2.73 43.53
N VAL A 23 -1.89 3.48 43.68
CA VAL A 23 -2.68 3.54 44.91
C VAL A 23 -3.53 2.26 45.01
N PRO A 24 -3.35 1.43 46.06
CA PRO A 24 -4.15 0.23 46.24
C PRO A 24 -5.58 0.56 46.70
N ASN A 25 -6.54 -0.32 46.38
CA ASN A 25 -7.95 -0.28 46.82
C ASN A 25 -8.82 0.85 46.23
N LEU A 26 -8.92 0.90 44.91
CA LEU A 26 -9.86 1.77 44.17
C LEU A 26 -11.28 1.19 44.17
N THR A 27 -12.29 2.01 44.52
CA THR A 27 -13.71 1.65 44.38
C THR A 27 -14.33 2.48 43.24
N ILE A 28 -14.88 1.79 42.24
CA ILE A 28 -15.54 2.42 41.08
C ILE A 28 -17.05 2.29 41.28
N ASN A 29 -17.77 3.42 41.38
CA ASN A 29 -19.24 3.43 41.41
C ASN A 29 -19.77 3.81 40.03
N THR A 30 -20.25 2.82 39.28
CA THR A 30 -20.76 3.01 37.91
C THR A 30 -22.21 3.53 37.86
N THR A 31 -22.87 3.74 39.00
CA THR A 31 -24.29 4.15 39.06
C THR A 31 -24.46 5.66 39.15
N ASP A 32 -23.51 6.34 39.81
CA ASP A 32 -23.57 7.78 40.08
C ASP A 32 -22.52 8.60 39.28
N ASP A 33 -21.89 8.00 38.27
CA ASP A 33 -20.89 8.61 37.39
C ASP A 33 -19.70 9.29 38.11
N TYR A 34 -19.30 8.76 39.28
CA TYR A 34 -18.10 9.22 39.97
C TYR A 34 -17.19 8.07 40.43
N ILE A 35 -15.91 8.41 40.59
CA ILE A 35 -14.88 7.50 41.07
C ILE A 35 -14.37 8.05 42.39
N GLN A 36 -14.37 7.20 43.42
CA GLN A 36 -13.95 7.58 44.76
C GLN A 36 -12.81 6.69 45.24
N PHE A 37 -11.74 7.32 45.69
CA PHE A 37 -10.65 6.67 46.39
C PHE A 37 -10.43 7.37 47.73
N HIS A 38 -10.07 6.61 48.75
CA HIS A 38 -9.76 7.14 50.08
C HIS A 38 -8.26 7.12 50.27
N ILE A 39 -7.63 8.29 50.28
CA ILE A 39 -6.23 8.44 50.72
C ILE A 39 -6.26 8.82 52.20
N ASN A 40 -5.86 7.89 53.06
CA ASN A 40 -5.62 8.20 54.46
C ASN A 40 -4.30 8.98 54.57
N SER A 41 -4.39 10.31 54.42
CA SER A 41 -3.27 11.26 54.54
C SER A 41 -3.47 12.12 55.78
N THR A 42 -2.39 12.42 56.49
CA THR A 42 -2.37 13.38 57.61
C THR A 42 -2.09 14.83 57.14
N GLY A 43 -1.87 15.02 55.84
CA GLY A 43 -1.60 16.33 55.24
C GLY A 43 -2.88 17.14 54.99
N THR A 44 -2.78 18.46 55.11
CA THR A 44 -3.88 19.42 54.92
C THR A 44 -3.91 20.04 53.53
N ASP A 45 -3.09 19.56 52.59
CA ASP A 45 -2.92 20.17 51.28
C ASP A 45 -3.02 19.13 50.15
N PHE A 46 -3.49 19.56 48.98
CA PHE A 46 -3.62 18.71 47.80
C PHE A 46 -2.48 19.03 46.81
N GLY A 47 -1.74 18.00 46.37
CA GLY A 47 -0.76 18.14 45.30
C GLY A 47 -1.42 18.36 43.93
N GLU A 48 -0.60 18.72 42.93
CA GLU A 48 -1.04 18.75 41.54
C GLU A 48 -1.54 17.37 41.09
N PHE A 49 -2.70 17.34 40.43
CA PHE A 49 -3.22 16.14 39.77
C PHE A 49 -3.27 16.36 38.26
N ALA A 50 -3.00 15.31 37.51
CA ALA A 50 -3.18 15.27 36.07
C ALA A 50 -3.95 14.01 35.70
N LEU A 51 -4.89 14.15 34.77
CA LEU A 51 -5.50 13.01 34.11
C LEU A 51 -4.59 12.63 32.95
N GLY A 52 -3.77 11.60 33.15
CA GLY A 52 -2.91 11.03 32.12
C GLY A 52 -3.38 9.62 31.76
N ARG A 53 -3.18 9.20 30.51
CA ARG A 53 -3.06 7.78 30.22
C ARG A 53 -1.73 7.33 30.80
N ALA A 54 -1.72 6.25 31.58
CA ALA A 54 -0.47 5.61 31.97
C ALA A 54 0.16 5.00 30.70
N GLU A 55 0.92 5.81 29.96
CA GLU A 55 1.82 5.31 28.94
C GLU A 55 2.97 4.65 29.69
N GLY A 56 2.97 3.31 29.70
CA GLY A 56 4.08 2.54 30.24
C GLY A 56 5.38 2.86 29.49
N PRO A 57 6.53 2.38 29.99
CA PRO A 57 7.85 2.64 29.40
C PRO A 57 8.03 2.18 27.94
N ASN A 58 7.03 1.51 27.36
CA ASN A 58 7.06 0.90 26.03
C ASN A 58 6.01 1.53 25.10
N SER A 59 5.80 2.85 25.19
CA SER A 59 4.80 3.52 24.36
C SER A 59 5.39 3.99 23.05
N ILE A 60 4.79 3.57 21.94
CA ILE A 60 5.04 4.15 20.63
C ILE A 60 3.91 5.12 20.30
N THR A 61 4.27 6.37 20.01
CA THR A 61 3.30 7.34 19.51
C THR A 61 3.30 7.32 17.99
N LEU A 62 2.22 6.83 17.39
CA LEU A 62 2.06 6.76 15.95
C LEU A 62 1.31 7.98 15.42
N SER A 63 1.86 8.67 14.41
CA SER A 63 1.19 9.78 13.73
C SER A 63 0.39 9.35 12.51
N THR A 64 0.88 8.38 11.75
CA THR A 64 0.18 7.87 10.57
C THR A 64 0.39 6.37 10.43
N PHE A 65 -0.66 5.68 9.99
CA PHE A 65 -0.59 4.32 9.47
C PHE A 65 -1.58 4.23 8.33
N THR A 66 -1.08 3.99 7.13
CA THR A 66 -1.86 4.02 5.90
C THR A 66 -1.46 2.88 4.97
N ALA A 67 -2.43 2.43 4.17
CA ALA A 67 -2.23 1.44 3.14
C ALA A 67 -2.79 2.03 1.85
N ILE A 68 -1.99 1.99 0.78
CA ILE A 68 -2.35 2.50 -0.53
C ILE A 68 -2.17 1.39 -1.57
N TYR A 69 -3.09 1.33 -2.53
CA TYR A 69 -2.95 0.46 -3.69
C TYR A 69 -2.48 1.29 -4.88
N ALA A 70 -1.28 1.01 -5.39
CA ALA A 70 -0.68 1.71 -6.51
C ALA A 70 0.10 0.75 -7.40
N ASN A 71 0.04 0.96 -8.72
CA ASN A 71 0.80 0.17 -9.72
C ASN A 71 0.61 -1.36 -9.65
N GLY A 72 -0.51 -1.85 -9.09
CA GLY A 72 -0.77 -3.28 -8.95
C GLY A 72 -0.26 -3.90 -7.65
N SER A 73 0.23 -3.10 -6.70
CA SER A 73 0.73 -3.57 -5.40
C SER A 73 0.13 -2.75 -4.26
N SER A 74 -0.08 -3.42 -3.12
CA SER A 74 -0.43 -2.74 -1.86
C SER A 74 0.85 -2.31 -1.15
N MET A 75 0.91 -1.04 -0.76
CA MET A 75 2.02 -0.46 -0.02
C MET A 75 1.51 0.10 1.29
N LEU A 76 2.17 -0.27 2.38
CA LEU A 76 1.92 0.25 3.72
C LEU A 76 2.98 1.30 4.04
N GLN A 77 2.55 2.37 4.70
CA GLN A 77 3.41 3.44 5.17
C GLN A 77 2.94 3.88 6.55
N TRP A 78 3.88 4.01 7.49
CA TRP A 78 3.61 4.53 8.82
C TRP A 78 4.71 5.47 9.29
N ILE A 79 4.32 6.39 10.16
CA ILE A 79 5.22 7.38 10.76
C ILE A 79 4.99 7.40 12.27
N THR A 80 6.04 7.14 13.03
CA THR A 80 6.08 7.34 14.49
C THR A 80 6.48 8.78 14.80
N GLN A 81 6.00 9.32 15.91
CA GLN A 81 6.47 10.59 16.50
C GLN A 81 7.53 10.32 17.55
N SER A 82 7.37 9.23 18.31
CA SER A 82 8.34 8.73 19.27
C SER A 82 8.27 7.21 19.36
N GLU A 83 9.40 6.59 19.69
CA GLU A 83 9.56 5.16 19.92
C GLU A 83 10.37 4.96 21.20
N SER A 84 9.99 3.96 22.01
CA SER A 84 10.74 3.54 23.18
C SER A 84 11.13 2.08 23.03
N GLU A 85 12.43 1.80 23.07
CA GLU A 85 13.00 0.45 22.98
C GLU A 85 12.50 -0.39 21.78
N ASN A 86 12.10 0.26 20.68
CA ASN A 86 11.54 -0.44 19.53
C ASN A 86 12.60 -1.26 18.79
N LEU A 87 12.54 -2.57 18.94
CA LEU A 87 13.38 -3.52 18.19
C LEU A 87 12.94 -3.58 16.72
N GLY A 88 11.64 -3.51 16.46
CA GLY A 88 11.11 -3.45 15.11
C GLY A 88 9.64 -3.80 14.97
N TRP A 89 9.26 -4.12 13.74
CA TRP A 89 7.88 -4.23 13.31
C TRP A 89 7.59 -5.53 12.57
N ASN A 90 6.49 -6.17 12.96
CA ASN A 90 5.79 -7.18 12.18
C ASN A 90 4.53 -6.56 11.55
N ILE A 91 4.16 -7.10 10.40
CA ILE A 91 2.97 -6.67 9.67
C ILE A 91 2.07 -7.87 9.49
N TYR A 92 0.81 -7.70 9.82
CA TYR A 92 -0.21 -8.74 9.72
C TYR A 92 -1.27 -8.32 8.71
N ARG A 93 -1.79 -9.30 7.96
CA ARG A 93 -2.86 -9.12 6.99
C ARG A 93 -3.96 -10.16 7.20
N SER A 94 -5.21 -9.74 7.03
CA SER A 94 -6.39 -10.60 7.02
C SER A 94 -7.48 -10.05 6.09
N GLU A 95 -8.42 -10.90 5.68
CA GLU A 95 -9.66 -10.47 5.02
C GLU A 95 -10.79 -10.20 6.03
N THR A 96 -10.65 -10.64 7.28
CA THR A 96 -11.69 -10.53 8.32
C THR A 96 -11.17 -9.76 9.53
N ASP A 97 -10.46 -10.43 10.42
CA ASP A 97 -10.07 -9.96 11.75
C ASP A 97 -8.61 -10.37 12.06
N PHE A 98 -8.13 -9.92 13.22
CA PHE A 98 -6.76 -10.18 13.65
C PHE A 98 -6.50 -11.65 14.01
N GLU A 99 -7.51 -12.40 14.48
CA GLU A 99 -7.34 -13.82 14.83
C GLU A 99 -7.03 -14.68 13.60
N ASN A 100 -7.56 -14.28 12.44
CA ASN A 100 -7.28 -14.91 11.15
C ASN A 100 -6.13 -14.25 10.38
N ALA A 101 -5.43 -13.29 10.99
CA ALA A 101 -4.34 -12.61 10.33
C ALA A 101 -3.07 -13.46 10.31
N PHE A 102 -2.34 -13.37 9.20
CA PHE A 102 -1.00 -13.97 9.08
C PHE A 102 0.05 -12.88 8.89
N GLN A 103 1.25 -13.13 9.39
CA GLN A 103 2.39 -12.24 9.24
C GLN A 103 2.85 -12.22 7.77
N ILE A 104 3.01 -11.03 7.18
CA ILE A 104 3.36 -10.88 5.77
C ILE A 104 4.83 -10.56 5.52
N ASN A 105 5.55 -10.03 6.51
CA ASN A 105 6.99 -9.76 6.41
C ASN A 105 7.81 -10.99 6.82
N ALA A 106 8.74 -11.43 5.97
CA ALA A 106 9.60 -12.58 6.26
C ALA A 106 10.66 -12.31 7.33
N HIS A 107 11.07 -11.04 7.46
CA HIS A 107 12.03 -10.57 8.46
C HIS A 107 11.43 -9.39 9.20
N LEU A 108 11.80 -9.26 10.48
CA LEU A 108 11.43 -8.11 11.30
C LEU A 108 11.95 -6.83 10.63
N ILE A 109 11.09 -5.83 10.47
CA ILE A 109 11.49 -4.53 9.94
C ILE A 109 12.13 -3.77 11.10
N GLU A 110 13.41 -3.44 10.98
CA GLU A 110 14.18 -2.82 12.07
C GLU A 110 13.53 -1.49 12.52
N GLY A 111 13.37 -1.36 13.84
CA GLY A 111 12.88 -0.15 14.50
C GLY A 111 14.00 0.85 14.76
N ALA A 112 13.66 2.04 15.24
CA ALA A 112 14.64 3.07 15.58
C ALA A 112 15.19 2.97 17.01
N GLY A 113 14.77 1.96 17.79
CA GLY A 113 15.11 1.83 19.21
C GLY A 113 14.37 2.86 20.05
N THR A 114 15.10 3.70 20.79
CA THR A 114 14.52 4.80 21.57
C THR A 114 14.80 6.12 20.88
N THR A 115 13.75 6.80 20.42
CA THR A 115 13.84 8.08 19.73
C THR A 115 12.61 8.96 20.00
N THR A 116 12.81 10.27 20.04
CA THR A 116 11.74 11.27 20.05
C THR A 116 11.61 12.00 18.71
N GLU A 117 12.43 11.64 17.73
CA GLU A 117 12.35 12.15 16.37
C GLU A 117 11.43 11.28 15.53
N PRO A 118 10.62 11.90 14.63
CA PRO A 118 9.73 11.13 13.78
C PRO A 118 10.49 10.15 12.86
N THR A 119 10.04 8.90 12.80
CA THR A 119 10.62 7.88 11.92
C THR A 119 9.59 7.36 10.94
N GLU A 120 9.99 7.24 9.67
CA GLU A 120 9.14 6.81 8.57
C GLU A 120 9.53 5.41 8.09
N TYR A 121 8.53 4.55 7.91
CA TYR A 121 8.70 3.19 7.45
C TYR A 121 7.79 2.87 6.27
N LYS A 122 8.21 1.94 5.42
CA LYS A 122 7.48 1.49 4.22
C LYS A 122 7.59 0.00 4.05
N TYR A 123 6.50 -0.61 3.60
CA TYR A 123 6.45 -2.03 3.28
C TYR A 123 5.58 -2.29 2.03
N ILE A 124 6.04 -3.16 1.15
CA ILE A 124 5.28 -3.59 -0.03
C ILE A 124 4.76 -5.00 0.23
N ASP A 125 3.44 -5.16 0.20
CA ASP A 125 2.80 -6.47 0.31
C ASP A 125 3.06 -7.28 -0.96
N GLN A 126 3.78 -8.41 -0.80
CA GLN A 126 4.17 -9.30 -1.88
C GLN A 126 3.15 -10.44 -2.12
N TYR A 127 2.12 -10.56 -1.30
CA TYR A 127 1.10 -11.59 -1.46
C TYR A 127 0.12 -11.23 -2.57
N ASN A 128 -0.52 -12.25 -3.15
CA ASN A 128 -1.51 -12.02 -4.19
C ASN A 128 -2.67 -11.17 -3.67
N ILE A 129 -3.15 -10.25 -4.52
CA ILE A 129 -4.19 -9.28 -4.21
C ILE A 129 -5.32 -9.51 -5.22
N ILE A 130 -6.55 -9.64 -4.72
CA ILE A 130 -7.72 -9.86 -5.55
C ILE A 130 -8.49 -8.54 -5.68
N SER A 131 -8.78 -8.13 -6.92
CA SER A 131 -9.62 -6.96 -7.21
C SER A 131 -10.97 -7.05 -6.48
N GLY A 132 -11.37 -5.97 -5.82
CA GLY A 132 -12.63 -5.90 -5.07
C GLY A 132 -12.65 -6.52 -3.71
N LYS A 133 -11.55 -7.16 -3.29
CA LYS A 133 -11.39 -7.60 -1.91
C LYS A 133 -10.92 -6.44 -1.06
N THR A 134 -11.34 -6.46 0.20
CA THR A 134 -10.81 -5.59 1.24
C THR A 134 -9.84 -6.40 2.08
N TYR A 135 -8.65 -5.83 2.30
CA TYR A 135 -7.64 -6.40 3.17
C TYR A 135 -7.43 -5.48 4.37
N ASN A 136 -7.44 -6.08 5.56
CA ASN A 136 -7.15 -5.41 6.81
C ASN A 136 -5.69 -5.63 7.17
N TYR A 137 -5.01 -4.57 7.61
CA TYR A 137 -3.62 -4.59 7.99
C TYR A 137 -3.43 -4.10 9.43
N TRP A 138 -2.50 -4.74 10.12
CA TRP A 138 -2.06 -4.35 11.46
C TRP A 138 -0.54 -4.25 11.48
N LEU A 139 -0.06 -3.34 12.32
CA LEU A 139 1.35 -3.30 12.74
C LEU A 139 1.43 -3.92 14.12
N GLU A 140 2.43 -4.74 14.35
CA GLU A 140 2.86 -5.13 15.67
C GLU A 140 4.26 -4.60 15.87
N SER A 141 4.42 -3.72 16.85
CA SER A 141 5.72 -3.32 17.33
C SER A 141 6.23 -4.35 18.34
N ARG A 142 7.54 -4.55 18.37
CA ARG A 142 8.21 -5.41 19.35
C ARG A 142 9.33 -4.63 20.02
N ASP A 143 9.46 -4.76 21.33
CA ASP A 143 10.56 -4.17 22.09
C ASP A 143 11.74 -5.15 22.30
N TYR A 144 12.85 -4.67 22.85
CA TYR A 144 14.00 -5.51 23.19
C TYR A 144 13.74 -6.50 24.33
N SER A 145 12.70 -6.26 25.13
CA SER A 145 12.27 -7.14 26.24
C SER A 145 11.31 -8.26 25.76
N GLY A 146 10.89 -8.23 24.50
CA GLY A 146 9.98 -9.18 23.88
C GLY A 146 8.49 -8.86 24.06
N ASN A 147 8.12 -7.71 24.63
CA ASN A 147 6.72 -7.27 24.64
C ASN A 147 6.32 -6.75 23.26
N THR A 148 5.02 -6.78 22.99
CA THR A 148 4.46 -6.32 21.72
C THR A 148 3.29 -5.37 21.93
N GLU A 149 3.14 -4.41 21.01
CA GLU A 149 2.01 -3.51 20.93
C GLU A 149 1.47 -3.48 19.50
N THR A 150 0.16 -3.64 19.34
CA THR A 150 -0.50 -3.76 18.04
C THR A 150 -1.27 -2.48 17.67
N PHE A 151 -1.14 -2.04 16.42
CA PHE A 151 -1.82 -0.88 15.84
C PHE A 151 -2.67 -1.29 14.63
N GLY A 152 -3.83 -0.64 14.49
CA GLY A 152 -4.80 -0.89 13.42
C GLY A 152 -6.15 -1.41 13.94
N PRO A 153 -6.98 -2.03 13.09
CA PRO A 153 -6.74 -2.26 11.67
C PRO A 153 -6.80 -0.96 10.84
N ILE A 154 -6.10 -0.98 9.71
CA ILE A 154 -6.47 -0.16 8.56
C ILE A 154 -6.99 -1.05 7.44
N SER A 155 -8.01 -0.59 6.74
CA SER A 155 -8.64 -1.34 5.66
C SER A 155 -8.25 -0.75 4.32
N LEU A 156 -7.75 -1.61 3.43
CA LEU A 156 -7.47 -1.30 2.04
C LEU A 156 -8.44 -2.09 1.15
N THR A 157 -9.39 -1.39 0.56
CA THR A 157 -10.25 -1.97 -0.49
C THR A 157 -9.55 -1.86 -1.82
N ILE A 158 -9.24 -3.01 -2.41
CA ILE A 158 -8.67 -3.05 -3.75
C ILE A 158 -9.78 -2.68 -4.72
N PRO A 159 -9.59 -1.67 -5.56
CA PRO A 159 -10.61 -1.29 -6.51
C PRO A 159 -10.98 -2.51 -7.34
N GLN A 160 -12.28 -2.84 -7.42
CA GLN A 160 -12.75 -3.81 -8.39
C GLN A 160 -12.29 -3.31 -9.75
N GLN A 161 -11.41 -4.08 -10.40
CA GLN A 161 -11.48 -4.15 -11.85
C GLN A 161 -12.84 -4.78 -12.14
N ASN A 162 -13.90 -3.98 -12.13
CA ASN A 162 -15.11 -4.39 -12.80
C ASN A 162 -14.67 -4.70 -14.23
N GLU A 163 -14.91 -5.92 -14.69
CA GLU A 163 -14.99 -6.17 -16.12
C GLU A 163 -16.08 -5.28 -16.76
N ASP A 164 -17.01 -4.77 -15.93
CA ASP A 164 -17.99 -3.71 -16.20
C ASP A 164 -17.58 -2.31 -15.68
N ASN A 165 -16.29 -1.97 -15.62
CA ASN A 165 -15.89 -0.56 -15.57
C ASN A 165 -15.65 -0.13 -17.02
N PRO A 166 -16.57 0.62 -17.65
CA PRO A 166 -16.39 1.06 -19.04
C PRO A 166 -15.14 1.96 -19.25
N ASP A 167 -14.43 2.39 -18.20
CA ASP A 167 -13.41 3.45 -18.32
C ASP A 167 -12.01 3.13 -17.76
N ALA A 168 -11.66 1.88 -17.45
CA ALA A 168 -10.23 1.57 -17.28
C ALA A 168 -9.59 1.48 -18.68
N PRO A 169 -8.72 2.43 -19.09
CA PRO A 169 -8.25 2.50 -20.45
C PRO A 169 -7.46 1.23 -20.82
N VAL A 170 -7.61 0.79 -22.06
CA VAL A 170 -6.75 -0.28 -22.60
C VAL A 170 -5.36 0.30 -22.80
N ILE A 171 -4.39 -0.24 -22.08
CA ILE A 171 -2.99 0.19 -22.08
C ILE A 171 -2.18 -0.78 -22.94
N LEU A 172 -1.49 -0.23 -23.93
CA LEU A 172 -0.51 -0.94 -24.74
C LEU A 172 0.84 -0.91 -24.01
N LYS A 173 1.48 -2.07 -23.85
CA LYS A 173 2.79 -2.23 -23.21
C LYS A 173 3.80 -2.88 -24.15
N ASN A 174 5.08 -2.60 -23.96
CA ASN A 174 6.19 -3.30 -24.63
C ASN A 174 6.06 -3.34 -26.16
N LEU A 175 5.70 -2.21 -26.79
CA LEU A 175 5.64 -2.10 -28.24
C LEU A 175 7.01 -2.32 -28.85
N CYS A 176 7.14 -3.36 -29.66
CA CYS A 176 8.34 -3.66 -30.41
C CYS A 176 7.96 -3.91 -31.87
N ASN A 177 8.84 -3.47 -32.78
CA ASN A 177 8.78 -3.93 -34.15
C ASN A 177 10.17 -4.42 -34.56
N TYR A 178 10.26 -5.70 -34.90
CA TYR A 178 11.52 -6.36 -35.20
C TYR A 178 11.37 -7.30 -36.40
N PRO A 179 12.34 -7.30 -37.34
CA PRO A 179 13.49 -6.38 -37.40
C PRO A 179 13.09 -4.94 -37.75
N ASN A 180 13.87 -3.96 -37.32
CA ASN A 180 13.75 -2.57 -37.76
C ASN A 180 15.14 -1.91 -37.71
N PRO A 181 15.78 -1.63 -38.86
CA PRO A 181 15.26 -1.74 -40.23
C PRO A 181 14.95 -3.17 -40.70
N PHE A 182 14.09 -3.33 -41.72
CA PHE A 182 13.69 -4.63 -42.30
C PHE A 182 13.71 -4.65 -43.82
N SER A 183 13.79 -5.83 -44.44
CA SER A 183 13.94 -5.98 -45.91
C SER A 183 12.63 -6.27 -46.67
N SER A 184 11.73 -7.05 -46.08
CA SER A 184 10.46 -7.44 -46.72
C SER A 184 9.29 -7.43 -45.74
N SER A 185 9.50 -7.93 -44.53
CA SER A 185 8.52 -7.90 -43.45
C SER A 185 9.15 -7.57 -42.09
N THR A 186 8.32 -7.03 -41.20
CA THR A 186 8.65 -6.84 -39.78
C THR A 186 7.52 -7.42 -38.95
N GLU A 187 7.84 -8.04 -37.83
CA GLU A 187 6.86 -8.39 -36.82
C GLU A 187 6.60 -7.16 -35.94
N ILE A 188 5.35 -6.97 -35.55
CA ILE A 188 4.91 -5.97 -34.57
C ILE A 188 4.33 -6.75 -33.40
N GLU A 189 4.91 -6.52 -32.22
CA GLU A 189 4.54 -7.16 -30.97
C GLU A 189 4.21 -6.09 -29.91
N PHE A 190 3.12 -6.30 -29.17
CA PHE A 190 2.82 -5.52 -27.98
C PHE A 190 1.90 -6.27 -27.02
N GLY A 191 1.98 -5.94 -25.73
CA GLY A 191 1.10 -6.45 -24.70
C GLY A 191 -0.16 -5.61 -24.51
N LEU A 192 -1.27 -6.25 -24.19
CA LEU A 192 -2.53 -5.63 -23.79
C LEU A 192 -2.89 -6.04 -22.36
N ASN A 193 -3.36 -5.08 -21.57
CA ASN A 193 -3.84 -5.35 -20.22
C ASN A 193 -5.26 -5.93 -20.17
N LYS A 194 -6.03 -5.83 -21.27
CA LYS A 194 -7.41 -6.31 -21.41
C LYS A 194 -7.72 -6.65 -22.87
N PRO A 195 -8.74 -7.50 -23.13
CA PRO A 195 -9.23 -7.73 -24.49
C PRO A 195 -9.68 -6.43 -25.18
N ALA A 196 -9.33 -6.26 -26.47
CA ALA A 196 -9.65 -5.03 -27.20
C ALA A 196 -9.71 -5.20 -28.72
N ASP A 197 -10.35 -4.24 -29.39
CA ASP A 197 -10.27 -4.10 -30.84
C ASP A 197 -8.97 -3.38 -31.21
N VAL A 198 -8.21 -3.98 -32.13
CA VAL A 198 -6.91 -3.49 -32.58
C VAL A 198 -6.96 -3.19 -34.08
N GLU A 199 -6.58 -1.98 -34.47
CA GLU A 199 -6.34 -1.60 -35.87
C GLU A 199 -4.94 -0.98 -36.00
N ILE A 200 -4.08 -1.57 -36.83
CA ILE A 200 -2.78 -1.01 -37.21
C ILE A 200 -2.92 -0.47 -38.63
N SER A 201 -2.65 0.82 -38.83
CA SER A 201 -2.62 1.46 -40.14
C SER A 201 -1.22 1.96 -40.45
N PHE A 202 -0.74 1.74 -41.67
CA PHE A 202 0.58 2.13 -42.14
C PHE A 202 0.48 3.28 -43.13
N TYR A 203 1.41 4.23 -43.05
CA TYR A 203 1.42 5.46 -43.85
C TYR A 203 2.81 5.74 -44.40
N ASN A 204 2.86 6.32 -45.60
CA ASN A 204 4.10 6.86 -46.16
C ASN A 204 4.38 8.28 -45.64
N THR A 205 5.52 8.86 -46.03
CA THR A 205 5.93 10.23 -45.63
C THR A 205 5.04 11.34 -46.17
N LYS A 206 4.19 11.06 -47.17
CA LYS A 206 3.17 11.99 -47.68
C LYS A 206 1.85 11.90 -46.91
N GLY A 207 1.77 11.04 -45.88
CA GLY A 207 0.56 10.81 -45.09
C GLY A 207 -0.48 9.92 -45.77
N GLN A 208 -0.14 9.27 -46.89
CA GLN A 208 -1.05 8.35 -47.57
C GLN A 208 -1.04 7.00 -46.86
N LYS A 209 -2.22 6.46 -46.52
CA LYS A 209 -2.37 5.10 -45.97
C LYS A 209 -1.97 4.08 -47.03
N VAL A 210 -0.98 3.24 -46.73
CA VAL A 210 -0.47 2.20 -47.65
C VAL A 210 -0.96 0.81 -47.31
N ASP A 211 -1.31 0.55 -46.03
CA ASP A 211 -1.79 -0.76 -45.58
C ASP A 211 -2.54 -0.66 -44.24
N SER A 212 -3.28 -1.71 -43.86
CA SER A 212 -3.77 -1.90 -42.50
C SER A 212 -4.07 -3.34 -42.12
N ILE A 213 -3.85 -3.64 -40.85
CA ILE A 213 -4.15 -4.93 -40.22
C ILE A 213 -5.14 -4.66 -39.09
N SER A 214 -6.27 -5.38 -39.03
CA SER A 214 -7.23 -5.25 -37.93
C SER A 214 -7.58 -6.61 -37.33
N ARG A 215 -7.76 -6.63 -36.01
CA ARG A 215 -8.32 -7.75 -35.26
C ARG A 215 -9.36 -7.25 -34.28
N LYS A 216 -10.54 -7.85 -34.35
CA LYS A 216 -11.62 -7.57 -33.42
C LYS A 216 -11.51 -8.48 -32.21
N HIS A 217 -11.85 -7.94 -31.04
CA HIS A 217 -11.95 -8.65 -29.78
C HIS A 217 -10.73 -9.53 -29.48
N TYR A 218 -9.53 -8.97 -29.62
CA TYR A 218 -8.30 -9.69 -29.35
C TYR A 218 -8.15 -9.88 -27.85
N SER A 219 -8.18 -11.14 -27.37
CA SER A 219 -8.20 -11.48 -25.95
C SER A 219 -6.86 -11.92 -25.36
N ASP A 220 -5.85 -12.20 -26.20
CA ASP A 220 -4.56 -12.63 -25.69
C ASP A 220 -3.78 -11.47 -25.05
N LYS A 221 -2.94 -11.79 -24.07
CA LYS A 221 -2.09 -10.80 -23.40
C LYS A 221 -1.03 -10.18 -24.31
N ILE A 222 -0.64 -10.87 -25.39
CA ILE A 222 0.42 -10.44 -26.31
C ILE A 222 -0.13 -10.53 -27.72
N PHE A 223 -0.22 -9.38 -28.40
CA PHE A 223 -0.56 -9.30 -29.81
C PHE A 223 0.71 -9.41 -30.65
N ARG A 224 0.69 -10.30 -31.64
CA ARG A 224 1.75 -10.46 -32.65
C ARG A 224 1.18 -10.45 -34.05
N THR A 225 1.74 -9.64 -34.93
CA THR A 225 1.39 -9.65 -36.35
C THR A 225 2.59 -9.32 -37.23
N ILE A 226 2.62 -9.92 -38.42
CA ILE A 226 3.66 -9.65 -39.41
C ILE A 226 3.10 -8.65 -40.41
N TRP A 227 3.80 -7.53 -40.59
CA TRP A 227 3.54 -6.61 -41.69
C TRP A 227 4.45 -6.94 -42.87
N ASN A 228 3.86 -7.30 -44.02
CA ASN A 228 4.58 -7.56 -45.26
C ASN A 228 4.52 -6.31 -46.17
N ALA A 229 5.70 -5.77 -46.49
CA ALA A 229 5.88 -4.58 -47.31
C ALA A 229 6.64 -4.84 -48.62
N GLU A 230 6.65 -6.09 -49.13
CA GLU A 230 7.40 -6.48 -50.34
C GLU A 230 7.09 -5.58 -51.56
N ASN A 231 5.83 -5.14 -51.70
CA ASN A 231 5.36 -4.31 -52.80
C ASN A 231 5.59 -2.81 -52.59
N LEU A 232 6.26 -2.41 -51.50
CA LEU A 232 6.55 -1.01 -51.17
C LEU A 232 8.01 -0.65 -51.52
N GLY A 233 8.28 0.65 -51.66
CA GLY A 233 9.63 1.18 -51.92
C GLY A 233 10.43 1.31 -50.62
N ALA A 234 11.76 1.21 -50.68
CA ALA A 234 12.60 1.49 -49.52
C ALA A 234 12.34 2.91 -48.98
N GLY A 235 12.29 3.07 -47.66
CA GLY A 235 11.99 4.35 -47.03
C GLY A 235 11.46 4.24 -45.62
N ILE A 236 11.04 5.40 -45.09
CA ILE A 236 10.43 5.52 -43.76
C ILE A 236 8.92 5.36 -43.88
N TYR A 237 8.37 4.52 -43.02
CA TYR A 237 6.94 4.32 -42.86
C TYR A 237 6.52 4.62 -41.43
N LEU A 238 5.36 5.25 -41.28
CA LEU A 238 4.74 5.52 -39.99
C LEU A 238 3.61 4.52 -39.79
N TYR A 239 3.45 4.02 -38.57
CA TYR A 239 2.31 3.20 -38.21
C TYR A 239 1.53 3.82 -37.06
N VAL A 240 0.22 3.62 -37.10
CA VAL A 240 -0.74 4.06 -36.09
C VAL A 240 -1.48 2.83 -35.60
N ILE A 241 -1.37 2.54 -34.30
CA ILE A 241 -2.09 1.46 -33.64
C ILE A 241 -3.25 2.09 -32.87
N LYS A 242 -4.47 1.72 -33.22
CA LYS A 242 -5.67 2.04 -32.46
C LYS A 242 -6.07 0.84 -31.64
N VAL A 243 -6.24 1.06 -30.35
CA VAL A 243 -6.76 0.06 -29.41
C VAL A 243 -7.98 0.65 -28.73
N ASN A 244 -9.18 0.21 -29.13
CA ASN A 244 -10.44 0.89 -28.83
C ASN A 244 -10.33 2.40 -29.17
N ASN A 245 -10.37 3.29 -28.15
CA ASN A 245 -10.27 4.75 -28.32
C ASN A 245 -8.83 5.30 -28.20
N ASN A 246 -7.85 4.47 -27.85
CA ASN A 246 -6.47 4.90 -27.64
C ASN A 246 -5.65 4.79 -28.93
N ILE A 247 -4.78 5.78 -29.18
CA ILE A 247 -3.95 5.87 -30.38
C ILE A 247 -2.47 5.87 -29.98
N TYR A 248 -1.73 4.90 -30.51
CA TYR A 248 -0.28 4.79 -30.38
C TYR A 248 0.36 4.97 -31.76
N ARG A 249 1.57 5.54 -31.81
CA ARG A 249 2.26 5.87 -33.06
C ARG A 249 3.69 5.36 -33.01
N GLY A 250 4.20 4.89 -34.14
CA GLY A 250 5.59 4.51 -34.28
C GLY A 250 6.09 4.68 -35.71
N LYS A 251 7.39 4.42 -35.90
CA LYS A 251 8.07 4.52 -37.19
C LYS A 251 8.86 3.25 -37.45
N THR A 252 8.97 2.89 -38.71
CA THR A 252 9.77 1.76 -39.17
C THR A 252 10.49 2.11 -40.47
N ILE A 253 11.62 1.44 -40.72
CA ILE A 253 12.49 1.70 -41.85
C ILE A 253 12.55 0.44 -42.72
N LEU A 254 12.04 0.55 -43.95
CA LEU A 254 12.17 -0.48 -44.97
C LEU A 254 13.44 -0.23 -45.79
N ILE A 255 14.33 -1.21 -45.84
CA ILE A 255 15.50 -1.26 -46.71
C ILE A 255 15.28 -2.29 -47.82
N LYS A 256 15.94 -2.13 -48.96
CA LYS A 256 15.97 -3.13 -50.03
C LYS A 256 17.40 -3.57 -50.27
#